data_AF-A0A9P8P4C6-F1
#
_entry.id   AF-A0A9P8P4C6-F1
#
_cell.length_a   1.000
_cell.length_b   1.000
_cell.length_c   1.000
_cell.angle_alpha   90.00
_cell.angle_beta   90.00
_cell.angle_gamma   90.00
#
_symmetry.space_group_name_H-M   'P 1'
#
loop_
_entity.id
_entity.type
_entity.pdbx_description
1 polymer ?
#
loop_
_entity_poly.entity_id
_entity_poly.type
_entity_poly.pdbx_seq_one_letter_code
_entity_poly.pdbx_strand_id
1 'polypeptide(L)'
;MARPNREILTGGKRYAQKRKQANRVEEVVFDKDSRVQYLTGFHKRKLQRKKKAQEYNQEQERKARLEERQRIREERRQQVQKRLQDLNEALKIQASDDEESEQSEQEGSEDKEEQWTGFDSHRSASDEECNAEAGKKGILKQKYEVDDSDAPVPGVSTVEVEAIENPNQIDLMELARKNRVDLQKAEEVLEQSIERAKKYARLVGADEKPKKRKKKFRYLSKVERRIQTLKERRK
;
A
#
# COMPACT_ATOMS: atom_id res chain seq x y z
N MET A 1 -42.93 19.02 28.29
CA MET A 1 -42.78 18.25 29.55
C MET A 1 -41.36 17.68 29.59
N ALA A 2 -40.54 18.09 30.57
CA ALA A 2 -39.19 17.55 30.74
C ALA A 2 -39.26 16.09 31.20
N ARG A 3 -38.34 15.25 30.73
CA ARG A 3 -38.28 13.84 31.16
C ARG A 3 -37.90 13.78 32.65
N PRO A 4 -38.55 12.94 33.46
CA PRO A 4 -38.24 12.82 34.88
C PRO A 4 -36.80 12.31 35.10
N ASN A 5 -36.14 12.79 36.16
CA ASN A 5 -34.73 12.47 36.46
C ASN A 5 -34.45 10.96 36.51
N ARG A 6 -35.41 10.16 36.98
CA ARG A 6 -35.31 8.70 37.00
C ARG A 6 -35.17 8.10 35.60
N GLU A 7 -35.86 8.64 34.59
CA GLU A 7 -35.75 8.17 33.20
C GLU A 7 -34.42 8.56 32.55
N ILE A 8 -33.90 9.75 32.88
CA ILE A 8 -32.60 10.22 32.40
C ILE A 8 -31.49 9.33 32.96
N LEU A 9 -31.55 9.04 34.27
CA LEU A 9 -30.56 8.22 34.96
C LEU A 9 -30.66 6.72 34.62
N THR A 10 -31.85 6.20 34.34
CA THR A 10 -32.05 4.78 33.95
C THR A 10 -32.01 4.54 32.44
N GLY A 11 -32.01 5.61 31.63
CA GLY A 11 -31.99 5.55 30.17
C GLY A 11 -30.82 4.74 29.61
N GLY A 12 -29.64 4.83 30.22
CA GLY A 12 -28.45 4.06 29.82
C GLY A 12 -28.68 2.53 29.81
N LYS A 13 -29.44 2.00 30.77
CA LYS A 13 -29.80 0.57 30.81
C LYS A 13 -30.72 0.18 29.65
N ARG A 14 -31.68 1.03 29.29
CA ARG A 14 -32.58 0.82 28.15
C ARG A 14 -31.83 0.90 26.82
N TYR A 15 -30.90 1.84 26.66
CA TYR A 15 -30.03 1.91 25.48
C TYR A 15 -29.13 0.69 25.34
N ALA A 16 -28.55 0.21 26.45
CA ALA A 16 -27.74 -1.01 26.44
C ALA A 16 -28.58 -2.26 26.08
N GLN A 17 -29.80 -2.38 26.61
CA GLN A 17 -30.73 -3.45 26.25
C GLN A 17 -31.15 -3.37 24.78
N LYS A 18 -31.49 -2.18 24.28
CA LYS A 18 -31.84 -1.96 22.87
C LYS A 18 -30.68 -2.29 21.94
N ARG A 19 -29.43 -1.92 22.30
CA ARG A 19 -28.22 -2.28 21.55
C ARG A 19 -27.98 -3.79 21.55
N LYS A 20 -28.22 -4.47 22.69
CA LYS A 20 -28.11 -5.93 22.80
C LYS A 20 -29.17 -6.66 21.98
N GLN A 21 -30.36 -6.07 21.81
CA GLN A 21 -31.44 -6.65 21.02
C GLN A 21 -31.38 -6.30 19.52
N ALA A 22 -30.72 -5.20 19.13
CA ALA A 22 -30.63 -4.79 17.72
C ALA A 22 -29.96 -5.83 16.81
N ASN A 23 -29.06 -6.66 17.34
CA ASN A 23 -28.39 -7.73 16.61
C ASN A 23 -29.02 -9.11 16.84
N ARG A 24 -30.14 -9.19 17.58
CA ARG A 24 -30.87 -10.46 17.77
C ARG A 24 -31.87 -10.59 16.64
N VAL A 25 -31.77 -11.71 15.93
CA VAL A 25 -32.78 -12.11 14.94
C VAL A 25 -33.92 -12.76 15.72
N GLU A 26 -35.16 -12.35 15.47
CA GLU A 26 -36.35 -12.81 16.21
C GLU A 26 -36.68 -14.28 15.90
N GLU A 27 -36.51 -14.72 14.65
CA GLU A 27 -36.73 -16.09 14.22
C GLU A 27 -35.76 -16.48 13.10
N VAL A 28 -35.24 -17.71 13.12
CA VAL A 28 -34.42 -18.29 12.04
C VAL A 28 -35.25 -19.36 11.34
N VAL A 29 -35.86 -19.00 10.21
CA VAL A 29 -36.63 -19.94 9.39
C VAL A 29 -35.71 -20.59 8.36
N PHE A 30 -35.81 -21.92 8.23
CA PHE A 30 -35.06 -22.66 7.23
C PHE A 30 -35.81 -22.72 5.90
N ASP A 31 -35.38 -21.90 4.95
CA ASP A 31 -35.91 -21.93 3.60
C ASP A 31 -35.18 -22.97 2.73
N LYS A 32 -35.93 -23.98 2.25
CA LYS A 32 -35.40 -25.07 1.42
C LYS A 32 -34.91 -24.56 0.07
N ASP A 33 -35.54 -23.54 -0.49
CA ASP A 33 -35.15 -23.00 -1.80
C ASP A 33 -33.82 -22.25 -1.71
N SER A 34 -33.65 -21.44 -0.66
CA SER A 34 -32.36 -20.81 -0.33
C SER A 34 -31.24 -21.85 -0.17
N ARG A 35 -31.54 -23.02 0.43
CA ARG A 35 -30.57 -24.12 0.58
C ARG A 35 -30.17 -24.69 -0.78
N VAL A 36 -31.13 -24.95 -1.67
CA VAL A 36 -30.85 -25.48 -3.02
C VAL A 36 -30.02 -24.48 -3.82
N GLN A 37 -30.35 -23.19 -3.75
CA GLN A 37 -29.56 -22.12 -4.39
C GLN A 37 -28.16 -22.01 -3.79
N TYR A 38 -28.03 -22.16 -2.47
CA TYR A 38 -26.73 -22.18 -1.81
C TYR A 38 -25.91 -23.38 -2.29
N LEU A 39 -26.48 -24.59 -2.31
CA LEU A 39 -25.76 -25.80 -2.70
C LEU A 39 -25.36 -25.79 -4.18
N THR A 40 -26.20 -25.32 -5.10
CA THR A 40 -25.91 -25.33 -6.53
C THR A 40 -25.18 -24.07 -7.02
N GLY A 41 -25.37 -22.93 -6.34
CA GLY A 41 -24.89 -21.61 -6.72
C GLY A 41 -23.42 -21.30 -6.33
N PHE A 42 -22.50 -22.26 -6.45
CA PHE A 42 -21.08 -22.05 -6.09
C PHE A 42 -20.44 -20.86 -6.81
N HIS A 43 -20.73 -20.68 -8.10
CA HIS A 43 -20.19 -19.55 -8.88
C HIS A 43 -20.71 -18.21 -8.34
N LYS A 44 -22.02 -18.11 -8.06
CA LYS A 44 -22.63 -16.92 -7.45
C LYS A 44 -21.97 -16.57 -6.12
N ARG A 45 -21.76 -17.55 -5.24
CA ARG A 45 -21.05 -17.33 -3.95
C ARG A 45 -19.59 -16.94 -4.13
N LYS A 46 -18.89 -17.52 -5.10
CA LYS A 46 -17.51 -17.14 -5.41
C LYS A 46 -17.44 -15.68 -5.87
N LEU A 47 -18.36 -15.24 -6.73
CA LEU A 47 -18.47 -13.84 -7.14
C LEU A 47 -18.84 -12.93 -5.98
N GLN A 48 -19.83 -13.30 -5.15
CA GLN A 48 -20.20 -12.54 -3.95
C GLN A 48 -19.04 -12.36 -2.98
N ARG A 49 -18.24 -13.42 -2.74
CA ARG A 49 -17.03 -13.31 -1.90
C ARG A 49 -16.01 -12.35 -2.49
N LYS A 50 -15.78 -12.41 -3.81
CA LYS A 50 -14.88 -11.46 -4.49
C LYS A 50 -15.38 -10.02 -4.35
N LYS A 51 -16.66 -9.78 -4.62
CA LYS A 51 -17.28 -8.45 -4.49
C LYS A 51 -17.20 -7.92 -3.05
N LYS A 52 -17.56 -8.75 -2.06
CA LYS A 52 -17.45 -8.38 -0.64
C LYS A 52 -16.02 -8.04 -0.22
N ALA A 53 -15.03 -8.77 -0.73
CA ALA A 53 -13.62 -8.45 -0.48
C ALA A 53 -13.21 -7.12 -1.13
N GLN A 54 -13.69 -6.85 -2.35
CA GLN A 54 -13.46 -5.57 -3.03
C GLN A 54 -14.12 -4.41 -2.27
N GLU A 55 -15.39 -4.56 -1.89
CA GLU A 55 -16.15 -3.56 -1.11
C GLU A 55 -15.46 -3.28 0.23
N TYR A 56 -15.04 -4.31 0.96
CA TYR A 56 -14.30 -4.15 2.22
C TYR A 56 -13.01 -3.33 2.01
N ASN A 57 -12.23 -3.65 0.99
CA ASN A 57 -10.99 -2.91 0.70
C ASN A 57 -11.28 -1.45 0.33
N GLN A 58 -12.33 -1.19 -0.46
CA GLN A 58 -12.76 0.18 -0.81
C GLN A 58 -13.22 0.96 0.42
N GLU A 59 -13.94 0.33 1.35
CA GLU A 59 -14.34 0.96 2.61
C GLU A 59 -13.14 1.31 3.50
N GLN A 60 -12.13 0.42 3.57
CA GLN A 60 -10.91 0.70 4.32
C GLN A 60 -10.10 1.83 3.67
N GLU A 61 -9.95 1.83 2.35
CA GLU A 61 -9.27 2.90 1.63
C GLU A 61 -9.98 4.25 1.82
N ARG A 62 -11.32 4.27 1.75
CA ARG A 62 -12.10 5.47 1.99
C ARG A 62 -11.90 6.00 3.42
N LYS A 63 -11.87 5.11 4.42
CA LYS A 63 -11.61 5.48 5.82
C LYS A 63 -10.20 6.04 5.98
N ALA A 64 -9.18 5.37 5.44
CA ALA A 64 -7.79 5.83 5.47
C ALA A 64 -7.65 7.22 4.83
N ARG A 65 -8.25 7.45 3.66
CA ARG A 65 -8.23 8.76 2.98
C ARG A 65 -8.91 9.86 3.79
N LEU A 66 -9.98 9.54 4.52
CA LEU A 66 -10.65 10.49 5.41
C LEU A 66 -9.78 10.81 6.63
N GLU A 67 -9.14 9.81 7.23
CA GLU A 67 -8.22 9.98 8.36
C GLU A 67 -6.99 10.82 7.95
N GLU A 68 -6.39 10.56 6.79
CA GLU A 68 -5.30 11.36 6.24
C GLU A 68 -5.71 12.83 6.04
N ARG A 69 -6.89 13.06 5.46
CA ARG A 69 -7.42 14.44 5.30
C ARG A 69 -7.68 15.12 6.63
N GLN A 70 -8.12 14.38 7.65
CA GLN A 70 -8.30 14.92 9.00
C GLN A 70 -6.94 15.29 9.61
N ARG A 71 -5.94 14.41 9.51
CA ARG A 71 -4.57 14.67 9.98
C ARG A 71 -3.96 15.92 9.35
N ILE A 72 -4.04 16.06 8.02
CA ILE A 72 -3.55 17.25 7.31
C ILE A 72 -4.25 18.52 7.80
N ARG A 73 -5.57 18.47 8.04
CA ARG A 73 -6.30 19.63 8.59
C ARG A 73 -5.90 19.94 10.02
N GLU A 74 -5.64 18.93 10.83
CA GLU A 74 -5.14 19.10 12.21
C GLU A 74 -3.75 19.70 12.23
N GLU A 75 -2.83 19.19 11.41
CA GLU A 75 -1.48 19.73 11.25
C GLU A 75 -1.52 21.19 10.80
N ARG A 76 -2.33 21.53 9.79
CA ARG A 76 -2.50 22.93 9.36
C ARG A 76 -3.07 23.82 10.47
N ARG A 77 -4.06 23.34 11.22
CA ARG A 77 -4.62 24.09 12.36
C ARG A 77 -3.57 24.32 13.45
N GLN A 78 -2.77 23.30 13.77
CA GLN A 78 -1.69 23.43 14.76
C GLN A 78 -0.60 24.38 14.27
N GLN A 79 -0.22 24.34 12.99
CA GLN A 79 0.75 25.27 12.41
C GLN A 79 0.26 26.72 12.48
N VAL A 80 -1.01 26.97 12.13
CA VAL A 80 -1.61 28.31 12.25
C VAL A 80 -1.65 28.76 13.71
N GLN A 81 -2.04 27.89 14.64
CA GLN A 81 -2.08 28.22 16.06
C GLN A 81 -0.69 28.56 16.61
N LYS A 82 0.35 27.80 16.23
CA LYS A 82 1.74 28.10 16.60
C LYS A 82 2.18 29.46 16.06
N ARG A 83 1.95 29.73 14.77
CA ARG A 83 2.28 31.04 14.17
C ARG A 83 1.57 32.19 14.89
N LEU A 84 0.30 32.03 15.26
CA LEU A 84 -0.43 33.03 16.05
C LEU A 84 0.14 33.20 17.47
N GLN A 85 0.60 32.11 18.10
CA GLN A 85 1.28 32.17 19.39
C GLN A 85 2.61 32.93 19.27
N ASP A 86 3.44 32.57 18.29
CA ASP A 86 4.72 33.23 18.02
C ASP A 86 4.54 34.74 17.75
N LEU A 87 3.53 35.13 16.96
CA LEU A 87 3.19 36.54 16.72
C LEU A 87 2.73 37.27 17.99
N ASN A 88 1.89 36.63 18.82
CA ASN A 88 1.45 37.21 20.08
C ASN A 88 2.59 37.34 21.09
N GLU A 89 3.55 36.41 21.08
CA GLU A 89 4.75 36.48 21.91
C GLU A 89 5.67 37.60 21.43
N ALA A 90 5.91 37.73 20.12
CA ALA A 90 6.66 38.84 19.55
C ALA A 90 6.04 40.21 19.88
N LEU A 91 4.72 40.35 19.74
CA LEU A 91 3.98 41.57 20.10
C LEU A 91 4.09 41.89 21.60
N LYS A 92 4.06 40.87 22.47
CA LYS A 92 4.24 41.07 23.92
C LYS A 92 5.65 41.52 24.27
N ILE A 93 6.67 40.95 23.63
CA ILE A 93 8.08 41.34 23.83
C ILE A 93 8.27 42.80 23.39
N GLN A 94 7.74 43.16 22.22
CA GLN A 94 7.80 44.53 21.71
C GLN A 94 7.05 45.51 22.62
N ALA A 95 5.85 45.15 23.11
CA ALA A 95 5.11 45.97 24.06
C ALA A 95 5.77 46.08 25.45
N SER A 96 6.63 45.12 25.84
CA SER A 96 7.42 45.22 27.08
C SER A 96 8.74 45.97 26.91
N ASP A 97 9.27 46.07 25.68
CA ASP A 97 10.44 46.92 25.35
C ASP A 97 10.01 48.38 25.04
N ASP A 98 8.75 48.62 24.66
CA ASP A 98 8.20 49.97 24.36
C ASP A 98 7.82 50.80 25.61
N GLU A 99 8.09 50.35 26.84
CA GLU A 99 8.09 51.26 28.01
C GLU A 99 9.33 52.17 28.07
N GLU A 100 10.28 52.07 27.11
CA GLU A 100 11.45 52.96 27.03
C GLU A 100 11.84 53.45 25.61
N SER A 101 10.91 53.54 24.65
CA SER A 101 11.23 54.25 23.41
C SER A 101 10.04 54.84 22.67
N GLU A 102 9.96 56.16 22.63
CA GLU A 102 9.12 56.89 21.70
C GLU A 102 9.65 56.74 20.25
N GLN A 103 8.71 56.46 19.34
CA GLN A 103 8.67 56.93 17.96
C GLN A 103 9.67 56.34 16.95
N SER A 104 9.17 55.46 16.07
CA SER A 104 9.53 55.52 14.64
C SER A 104 8.42 54.98 13.76
N GLU A 105 7.79 55.87 13.00
CA GLU A 105 6.99 55.56 11.83
C GLU A 105 7.91 54.90 10.77
N GLN A 106 7.51 53.74 10.23
CA GLN A 106 8.09 53.27 8.97
C GLN A 106 7.01 52.63 8.09
N GLU A 107 6.73 53.36 7.01
CA GLU A 107 5.90 53.00 5.88
C GLU A 107 6.41 51.75 5.14
N GLY A 108 5.46 51.08 4.47
CA GLY A 108 5.73 50.48 3.16
C GLY A 108 6.06 49.00 3.14
N SER A 109 5.04 48.17 2.98
CA SER A 109 5.18 46.87 2.31
C SER A 109 3.94 46.62 1.48
N GLU A 110 4.02 47.00 0.21
CA GLU A 110 3.03 46.75 -0.83
C GLU A 110 2.66 45.26 -0.87
N ASP A 111 1.38 44.98 -0.66
CA ASP A 111 0.72 43.71 -0.98
C ASP A 111 0.88 43.44 -2.49
N LYS A 112 1.91 42.68 -2.84
CA LYS A 112 1.97 42.00 -4.14
C LYS A 112 1.09 40.76 -4.05
N GLU A 113 -0.17 40.92 -4.43
CA GLU A 113 -1.03 39.81 -4.82
C GLU A 113 -0.41 39.08 -6.02
N GLU A 114 0.43 38.09 -5.75
CA GLU A 114 0.85 37.12 -6.77
C GLU A 114 -0.35 36.22 -7.12
N GLN A 115 -1.17 36.73 -8.03
CA GLN A 115 -2.27 36.00 -8.66
C GLN A 115 -1.68 34.82 -9.45
N TRP A 116 -1.90 33.63 -8.91
CA TRP A 116 -1.53 32.34 -9.51
C TRP A 116 -2.08 32.22 -10.94
N THR A 117 -1.23 32.36 -11.95
CA THR A 117 -1.57 32.06 -13.35
C THR A 117 -1.44 30.56 -13.55
N GLY A 118 -2.57 29.85 -13.52
CA GLY A 118 -2.63 28.41 -13.75
C GLY A 118 -2.00 28.03 -15.10
N PHE A 119 -1.38 26.85 -15.16
CA PHE A 119 -0.75 26.32 -16.37
C PHE A 119 -1.64 26.51 -17.59
N ASP A 120 -1.19 27.40 -18.47
CA ASP A 120 -1.78 27.64 -19.78
C ASP A 120 -1.76 26.33 -20.57
N SER A 121 -2.94 25.72 -20.73
CA SER A 121 -3.13 24.42 -21.35
C SER A 121 -3.17 24.49 -22.88
N HIS A 122 -2.54 25.50 -23.48
CA HIS A 122 -2.52 25.67 -24.93
C HIS A 122 -1.16 26.07 -25.47
N ARG A 123 -0.12 25.31 -25.10
CA ARG A 123 1.16 25.29 -25.81
C ARG A 123 1.39 23.92 -26.46
N SER A 124 1.06 23.90 -27.75
CA SER A 124 1.52 22.98 -28.80
C SER A 124 1.29 21.48 -28.59
N ALA A 125 0.07 21.04 -28.93
CA ALA A 125 -0.12 19.79 -29.64
C ALA A 125 0.51 19.93 -31.03
N SER A 126 1.76 19.48 -31.15
CA SER A 126 2.40 19.13 -32.43
C SER A 126 3.11 17.81 -32.21
N ASP A 127 2.31 16.74 -32.22
CA ASP A 127 2.78 15.36 -32.30
C ASP A 127 3.43 15.17 -33.69
N GLU A 128 4.73 15.41 -33.76
CA GLU A 128 5.56 14.85 -34.81
C GLU A 128 5.84 13.38 -34.47
N GLU A 129 5.29 12.50 -35.30
CA GLU A 129 5.65 11.09 -35.36
C GLU A 129 7.16 10.94 -35.66
N CYS A 130 7.96 10.64 -34.64
CA CYS A 130 9.29 10.07 -34.82
C CYS A 130 9.31 8.63 -34.30
N ASN A 131 9.07 7.72 -35.24
CA ASN A 131 9.27 6.30 -35.10
C ASN A 131 10.79 6.04 -35.08
N ALA A 132 11.36 5.75 -33.91
CA ALA A 132 12.73 5.28 -33.76
C ALA A 132 12.78 4.08 -32.79
N GLU A 133 12.66 2.89 -33.38
CA GLU A 133 13.02 1.61 -32.79
C GLU A 133 14.53 1.58 -32.49
N ALA A 134 14.95 2.28 -31.43
CA ALA A 134 16.29 2.19 -30.88
C ALA A 134 16.21 1.32 -29.63
N GLY A 135 16.55 0.04 -29.79
CA GLY A 135 16.61 -0.92 -28.71
C GLY A 135 17.32 -0.33 -27.49
N LYS A 136 16.65 -0.41 -26.33
CA LYS A 136 17.14 0.06 -25.03
C LYS A 136 18.51 -0.58 -24.76
N LYS A 137 19.59 0.13 -25.09
CA LYS A 137 20.94 -0.28 -24.71
C LYS A 137 21.03 -0.19 -23.19
N GLY A 138 21.27 -1.31 -22.54
CA GLY A 138 21.42 -1.37 -21.09
C GLY A 138 22.55 -0.45 -20.61
N ILE A 139 22.48 -0.03 -19.35
CA ILE A 139 23.39 0.93 -18.69
C ILE A 139 24.81 0.33 -18.51
N LEU A 140 25.07 -0.88 -19.01
CA LEU A 140 26.38 -1.51 -18.94
C LEU A 140 27.32 -0.88 -19.96
N LYS A 141 28.03 0.17 -19.53
CA LYS A 141 29.13 0.76 -20.30
C LYS A 141 30.21 -0.31 -20.47
N GLN A 142 30.41 -0.76 -21.71
CA GLN A 142 31.56 -1.59 -22.03
C GLN A 142 32.84 -0.77 -21.81
N LYS A 143 33.80 -1.36 -21.10
CA LYS A 143 35.13 -0.79 -20.94
C LYS A 143 35.83 -0.87 -22.30
N TYR A 144 36.25 0.27 -22.82
CA TYR A 144 37.18 0.33 -23.94
C TYR A 144 38.54 0.77 -23.36
N GLU A 145 39.55 -0.05 -23.58
CA GLU A 145 40.94 0.32 -23.32
C GLU A 145 41.37 1.23 -24.48
N VAL A 146 41.78 2.46 -24.16
CA VAL A 146 42.33 3.42 -25.12
C VAL A 146 43.81 3.54 -24.79
N ASP A 147 44.65 2.92 -25.60
CA ASP A 147 46.11 3.02 -25.50
C ASP A 147 46.64 4.20 -26.34
N ASP A 148 45.98 5.36 -26.30
CA ASP A 148 46.45 6.57 -26.97
C ASP A 148 47.22 7.46 -25.99
N SER A 149 48.51 7.66 -26.25
CA SER A 149 49.43 8.46 -25.43
C SER A 149 49.18 9.97 -25.44
N ASP A 150 48.28 10.46 -26.31
CA ASP A 150 47.91 11.87 -26.44
C ASP A 150 46.63 12.24 -25.66
N ALA A 151 46.08 11.33 -24.85
CA ALA A 151 44.94 11.63 -24.01
C ALA A 151 45.31 12.64 -22.88
N PRO A 152 44.47 13.65 -22.58
CA PRO A 152 44.79 14.72 -21.63
C PRO A 152 45.11 14.30 -20.19
N VAL A 153 44.79 13.06 -19.80
CA VAL A 153 45.09 12.51 -18.47
C VAL A 153 45.56 11.05 -18.63
N PRO A 154 46.88 10.77 -18.64
CA PRO A 154 47.37 9.40 -18.65
C PRO A 154 47.20 8.77 -17.26
N GLY A 155 46.29 7.79 -17.12
CA GLY A 155 46.11 7.05 -15.88
C GLY A 155 44.82 6.22 -15.80
N VAL A 156 44.81 5.21 -14.93
CA VAL A 156 43.64 4.37 -14.65
C VAL A 156 42.69 5.16 -13.75
N SER A 157 41.52 5.54 -14.25
CA SER A 157 40.45 6.13 -13.43
C SER A 157 39.77 5.02 -12.61
N THR A 158 40.09 4.92 -11.34
CA THR A 158 39.37 4.06 -10.39
C THR A 158 38.17 4.83 -9.84
N VAL A 159 36.97 4.35 -10.14
CA VAL A 159 35.72 4.89 -9.57
C VAL A 159 35.36 4.07 -8.34
N GLU A 160 35.41 4.69 -7.16
CA GLU A 160 34.88 4.11 -5.93
C GLU A 160 33.35 4.27 -5.93
N VAL A 161 32.63 3.16 -5.85
CA VAL A 161 31.17 3.15 -5.82
C VAL A 161 30.74 3.15 -4.36
N GLU A 162 30.43 4.33 -3.82
CA GLU A 162 29.73 4.44 -2.54
C GLU A 162 28.28 3.99 -2.72
N ALA A 163 27.81 3.08 -1.85
CA ALA A 163 26.44 2.63 -1.87
C ALA A 163 25.53 3.78 -1.40
N ILE A 164 24.89 4.47 -2.35
CA ILE A 164 23.77 5.36 -2.06
C ILE A 164 22.75 4.52 -1.30
N GLU A 165 22.51 4.85 -0.03
CA GLU A 165 21.44 4.25 0.77
C GLU A 165 20.15 4.34 -0.05
N ASN A 166 19.58 3.18 -0.39
CA ASN A 166 18.31 3.15 -1.10
C ASN A 166 17.29 3.89 -0.22
N PRO A 167 16.66 4.98 -0.66
CA PRO A 167 15.69 5.72 0.16
C PRO A 167 14.43 4.91 0.51
N ASN A 168 14.29 3.70 -0.07
CA ASN A 168 13.24 2.73 0.20
C ASN A 168 13.73 1.53 1.03
N GLN A 169 14.91 1.60 1.66
CA GLN A 169 15.39 0.56 2.55
C GLN A 169 14.59 0.61 3.85
N ILE A 170 13.46 -0.11 3.86
CA ILE A 170 12.61 -0.23 5.04
C ILE A 170 13.41 -0.98 6.09
N ASP A 171 13.70 -0.32 7.21
CA ASP A 171 14.32 -0.96 8.35
C ASP A 171 13.39 -2.05 8.90
N LEU A 172 13.78 -3.30 8.65
CA LEU A 172 13.04 -4.51 9.04
C LEU A 172 12.79 -4.52 10.55
N MET A 173 13.71 -3.95 11.34
CA MET A 173 13.57 -3.87 12.79
C MET A 173 12.48 -2.89 13.20
N GLU A 174 12.41 -1.73 12.54
CA GLU A 174 11.38 -0.72 12.80
C GLU A 174 9.99 -1.21 12.37
N LEU A 175 9.91 -1.89 11.22
CA LEU A 175 8.67 -2.50 10.75
C LEU A 175 8.19 -3.63 11.66
N ALA A 176 9.11 -4.44 12.21
CA ALA A 176 8.80 -5.45 13.20
C ALA A 176 8.28 -4.84 14.51
N ARG A 177 8.89 -3.74 14.99
CA ARG A 177 8.40 -2.99 16.16
C ARG A 177 6.99 -2.41 15.94
N LYS A 178 6.74 -1.82 14.76
CA LYS A 178 5.40 -1.31 14.37
C LYS A 178 4.35 -2.42 14.41
N ASN A 179 4.71 -3.61 13.96
CA ASN A 179 3.83 -4.79 13.96
C ASN A 179 3.88 -5.60 15.27
N ARG A 180 4.64 -5.16 16.28
CA ARG A 180 4.83 -5.84 17.58
C ARG A 180 5.25 -7.31 17.43
N VAL A 181 6.20 -7.56 16.53
CA VAL A 181 6.75 -8.89 16.25
C VAL A 181 8.16 -9.00 16.85
N ASP A 182 8.36 -10.00 17.70
CA ASP A 182 9.67 -10.32 18.28
C ASP A 182 10.51 -11.12 17.27
N LEU A 183 11.48 -10.48 16.61
CA LEU A 183 12.34 -11.14 15.61
C LEU A 183 13.21 -12.24 16.21
N GLN A 184 13.61 -12.13 17.49
CA GLN A 184 14.44 -13.13 18.18
C GLN A 184 13.77 -14.51 18.29
N LYS A 185 12.43 -14.55 18.32
CA LYS A 185 11.65 -15.80 18.42
C LYS A 185 11.13 -16.28 17.06
N ALA A 186 11.44 -15.54 15.98
CA ALA A 186 10.87 -15.82 14.67
C ALA A 186 11.28 -17.21 14.15
N GLU A 187 12.55 -17.59 14.36
CA GLU A 187 13.08 -18.89 13.95
C GLU A 187 12.43 -20.04 14.73
N GLU A 188 12.32 -19.90 16.06
CA GLU A 188 11.66 -20.90 16.92
C GLU A 188 10.18 -21.11 16.53
N VAL A 189 9.45 -20.01 16.29
CA VAL A 189 8.04 -20.06 15.86
C VAL A 189 7.93 -20.72 14.48
N LEU A 190 8.84 -20.41 13.56
CA LEU A 190 8.89 -21.02 12.24
C LEU A 190 9.14 -22.53 12.35
N GLU A 191 10.11 -22.95 13.15
CA GLU A 191 10.44 -24.36 13.36
C GLU A 191 9.27 -25.14 13.98
N GLN A 192 8.65 -24.60 15.04
CA GLN A 192 7.44 -25.19 15.66
C GLN A 192 6.28 -25.31 14.67
N SER A 193 6.10 -24.31 13.79
CA SER A 193 5.05 -24.34 12.77
C SER A 193 5.30 -25.42 11.72
N ILE A 194 6.57 -25.58 11.30
CA ILE A 194 7.01 -26.60 10.35
C ILE A 194 6.81 -27.99 10.96
N GLU A 195 7.18 -28.19 12.23
CA GLU A 195 6.96 -29.45 12.92
C GLU A 195 5.48 -29.80 13.04
N ARG A 196 4.64 -28.82 13.43
CA ARG A 196 3.19 -29.03 13.52
C ARG A 196 2.61 -29.40 12.17
N ALA A 197 3.04 -28.72 11.10
CA ALA A 197 2.63 -29.04 9.73
C ALA A 197 3.07 -30.44 9.29
N LYS A 198 4.32 -30.85 9.61
CA LYS A 198 4.82 -32.22 9.35
C LYS A 198 4.01 -33.27 10.12
N LYS A 199 3.75 -33.06 11.41
CA LYS A 199 2.94 -33.96 12.24
C LYS A 199 1.50 -34.09 11.70
N TYR A 200 0.91 -32.97 11.27
CA TYR A 200 -0.42 -32.96 10.66
C TYR A 200 -0.44 -33.66 9.30
N ALA A 201 0.56 -33.43 8.46
CA ALA A 201 0.70 -34.13 7.18
C ALA A 201 0.79 -35.66 7.39
N ARG A 202 1.47 -36.09 8.46
CA ARG A 202 1.54 -37.51 8.85
C ARG A 202 0.20 -38.05 9.25
N LEU A 203 -0.53 -37.31 10.08
CA LEU A 203 -1.85 -37.68 10.56
C LEU A 203 -2.88 -37.78 9.43
N VAL A 204 -2.77 -36.93 8.41
CA VAL A 204 -3.66 -36.92 7.23
C VAL A 204 -3.19 -37.90 6.14
N GLY A 205 -2.03 -38.54 6.31
CA GLY A 205 -1.46 -39.45 5.29
C GLY A 205 -0.98 -38.73 4.03
N ALA A 206 -0.68 -37.43 4.12
CA ALA A 206 -0.22 -36.60 3.01
C ALA A 206 1.31 -36.42 2.96
N ASP A 207 2.05 -37.12 3.83
CA ASP A 207 3.50 -37.08 3.95
C ASP A 207 4.23 -37.52 2.68
N GLU A 208 3.74 -38.56 2.03
CA GLU A 208 4.36 -39.13 0.84
C GLU A 208 3.60 -38.71 -0.41
N LYS A 209 3.82 -37.47 -0.85
CA LYS A 209 3.40 -37.10 -2.21
C LYS A 209 4.18 -37.98 -3.19
N PRO A 210 3.53 -38.78 -4.05
CA PRO A 210 4.23 -39.66 -4.97
C PRO A 210 5.13 -38.81 -5.87
N LYS A 211 6.45 -39.11 -5.87
CA LYS A 211 7.40 -38.44 -6.73
C LYS A 211 6.91 -38.59 -8.17
N LYS A 212 6.59 -37.47 -8.83
CA LYS A 212 6.19 -37.48 -10.25
C LYS A 212 7.35 -38.06 -11.05
N ARG A 213 7.14 -39.22 -11.66
CA ARG A 213 8.13 -39.84 -12.54
C ARG A 213 8.44 -38.84 -13.65
N LYS A 214 9.72 -38.49 -13.83
CA LYS A 214 10.16 -37.67 -14.97
C LYS A 214 9.67 -38.38 -16.23
N LYS A 215 8.93 -37.68 -17.10
CA LYS A 215 8.55 -38.22 -18.40
C LYS A 215 9.84 -38.50 -19.16
N LYS A 216 10.15 -39.77 -19.39
CA LYS A 216 11.23 -40.14 -20.31
C LYS A 216 10.70 -39.79 -21.70
N PHE A 217 11.15 -38.66 -22.25
CA PHE A 217 10.91 -38.37 -23.65
C PHE A 217 11.61 -39.47 -24.45
N ARG A 218 10.83 -40.40 -24.98
CA ARG A 218 11.29 -41.35 -25.97
C ARG A 218 10.79 -40.86 -27.31
N TYR A 219 11.70 -40.78 -28.27
CA TYR A 219 11.29 -40.56 -29.65
C TYR A 219 10.37 -41.68 -30.06
N LEU A 220 9.22 -41.33 -30.64
CA LEU A 220 8.34 -42.28 -31.29
C LEU A 220 9.13 -43.00 -32.38
N SER A 221 8.94 -44.31 -32.46
CA SER A 221 9.51 -45.09 -33.56
C SER A 221 8.98 -44.54 -34.90
N LYS A 222 9.70 -44.81 -36.00
CA LYS A 222 9.31 -44.33 -37.33
C LYS A 222 7.88 -44.79 -37.71
N VAL A 223 7.48 -45.97 -37.23
CA VAL A 223 6.13 -46.54 -37.45
C VAL A 223 5.08 -45.81 -36.62
N GLU A 224 5.34 -45.59 -35.33
CA GLU A 224 4.43 -44.87 -34.43
C GLU A 224 4.18 -43.43 -34.89
N ARG A 225 5.23 -42.77 -35.39
CA ARG A 225 5.15 -41.42 -35.93
C ARG A 225 4.24 -41.34 -37.16
N ARG A 226 4.31 -42.35 -38.05
CA ARG A 226 3.40 -42.46 -39.21
C ARG A 226 1.94 -42.69 -38.79
N ILE A 227 1.71 -43.50 -37.76
CA ILE A 227 0.36 -43.75 -37.25
C ILE A 227 -0.23 -42.48 -36.63
N GLN A 228 0.57 -41.71 -35.89
CA GLN A 228 0.13 -40.45 -35.30
C GLN A 228 -0.19 -39.39 -36.35
N THR A 229 0.65 -39.23 -37.37
CA THR A 229 0.35 -38.30 -38.48
C THR A 229 -0.91 -38.72 -39.24
N LEU A 230 -1.15 -40.03 -39.44
CA LEU A 230 -2.41 -40.51 -40.02
C LEU A 230 -3.62 -40.22 -39.12
N LYS A 231 -3.49 -40.33 -37.79
CA LYS A 231 -4.57 -40.01 -36.84
C LYS A 231 -4.86 -38.51 -36.80
N GLU A 232 -3.84 -37.67 -36.85
CA GLU A 232 -3.99 -36.21 -36.92
C GLU A 232 -4.65 -35.77 -38.22
N ARG A 233 -4.29 -36.39 -39.35
CA ARG A 233 -4.91 -36.10 -40.66
C ARG A 233 -6.36 -36.58 -40.79
N ARG A 234 -6.80 -37.48 -39.92
CA ARG A 234 -8.18 -37.98 -39.85
C ARG A 234 -9.06 -37.17 -38.91
N LYS A 235 -8.48 -36.28 -38.12
CA LYS A 235 -9.18 -35.42 -37.17
C LYS A 235 -9.39 -34.05 -37.78
#